data_AF-A0A944TF94-F1
#
_entry.id   AF-A0A944TF94-F1
#
_cell.length_a   1.000
_cell.length_b   1.000
_cell.length_c   1.000
_cell.angle_alpha   90.00
_cell.angle_beta   90.00
_cell.angle_gamma   90.00
#
_symmetry.space_group_name_H-M   'P 1'
#
loop_
_entity.id
_entity.type
_entity.pdbx_description
1 polymer ?
#
loop_
_entity_poly.entity_id
_entity_poly.type
_entity_poly.pdbx_seq_one_letter_code
_entity_poly.pdbx_strand_id
1 'polypeptide(L)'
;MSGGKINKFWTTALTILVVFALVKWGIPAVSRQLTGMPFPLTVPGTLVFIYMTLTVVALFLLVTFSDEYLREFLSPIKKLLRGGYSESATWIVLIAVPLIVGWQVYEITVPKVQLPSSLRIQHPSSNFPVSFEKLKNPIENPSEATIEAFIDQAKENEVVFIPQVKEDVDAWAKETDPDHMLEFLPFAPVKKLLAEIEAGKVNKVTAKAALHEVNLFEGRALYAMNCRPCHGDSTAGDGPMADGFKLRPINFTDNGTIETIVEGYTFWRVANGGPGLPTEATPWDSAMPEWKLNLSEEERWKIILAEYNLAQKTPRIPESE
;
A
#
# COMPACT_ATOMS: atom_id res chain seq x y z
N MET A 1 -54.51 -6.12 -23.12
CA MET A 1 -53.70 -6.29 -21.90
C MET A 1 -52.71 -5.14 -21.84
N SER A 2 -53.00 -4.11 -21.03
CA SER A 2 -52.13 -2.94 -20.83
C SER A 2 -50.97 -3.36 -19.93
N GLY A 3 -49.82 -3.70 -20.52
CA GLY A 3 -48.59 -3.91 -19.77
C GLY A 3 -48.20 -2.60 -19.08
N GLY A 4 -48.30 -2.55 -17.75
CA GLY A 4 -48.00 -1.36 -16.96
C GLY A 4 -46.57 -0.91 -17.22
N LYS A 5 -46.39 0.24 -17.88
CA LYS A 5 -45.08 0.84 -18.08
C LYS A 5 -44.54 1.27 -16.71
N ILE A 6 -43.40 0.70 -16.32
CA ILE A 6 -42.66 1.11 -15.12
C ILE A 6 -42.18 2.55 -15.35
N ASN A 7 -42.42 3.44 -14.38
CA ASN A 7 -41.95 4.82 -14.45
C ASN A 7 -40.41 4.86 -14.56
N LYS A 8 -39.88 5.79 -15.37
CA LYS A 8 -38.44 5.92 -15.65
C LYS A 8 -37.56 6.07 -14.42
N PHE A 9 -38.06 6.68 -13.34
CA PHE A 9 -37.36 6.71 -12.05
C PHE A 9 -37.02 5.30 -11.56
N TRP A 10 -38.04 4.44 -11.50
CA TRP A 10 -37.88 3.06 -11.03
C TRP A 10 -37.10 2.21 -12.02
N THR A 11 -37.24 2.46 -13.33
CA THR A 11 -36.41 1.81 -14.34
C THR A 11 -34.93 2.17 -14.14
N THR A 12 -34.60 3.46 -13.99
CA THR A 12 -33.23 3.92 -13.76
C THR A 12 -32.64 3.34 -12.48
N ALA A 13 -33.38 3.39 -11.36
CA ALA A 13 -32.94 2.81 -10.10
C ALA A 13 -32.70 1.30 -10.21
N LEU A 14 -33.62 0.57 -10.85
CA LEU A 14 -33.48 -0.87 -11.09
C LEU A 14 -32.29 -1.18 -11.98
N THR A 15 -32.04 -0.40 -13.04
CA THR A 15 -30.87 -0.59 -13.90
C THR A 15 -29.57 -0.44 -13.13
N ILE A 16 -29.44 0.58 -12.27
CA ILE A 16 -28.25 0.75 -11.41
C ILE A 16 -28.07 -0.49 -10.52
N LEU A 17 -29.13 -0.95 -9.86
CA LEU A 17 -29.06 -2.13 -8.97
C LEU A 17 -28.68 -3.41 -9.74
N VAL A 18 -29.24 -3.61 -10.93
CA VAL A 18 -28.93 -4.78 -11.78
C VAL A 18 -27.47 -4.73 -12.25
N VAL A 19 -26.99 -3.59 -12.74
CA VAL A 19 -25.59 -3.44 -13.16
C VAL A 19 -24.65 -3.67 -11.98
N PHE A 20 -24.94 -3.07 -10.81
CA PHE A 20 -24.16 -3.30 -9.60
C PHE A 20 -24.13 -4.79 -9.23
N ALA A 21 -25.28 -5.46 -9.28
CA ALA A 21 -25.37 -6.89 -8.95
C ALA A 21 -24.60 -7.77 -9.95
N LEU A 22 -24.67 -7.44 -11.23
CA LEU A 22 -23.93 -8.13 -12.29
C LEU A 22 -22.42 -7.96 -12.10
N VAL A 23 -21.94 -6.74 -11.82
CA VAL A 23 -20.51 -6.50 -11.62
C VAL A 23 -20.02 -7.15 -10.32
N LYS A 24 -20.78 -7.01 -9.23
CA LYS A 24 -20.36 -7.48 -7.90
C LYS A 24 -20.50 -8.99 -7.71
N TRP A 25 -21.49 -9.62 -8.32
CA TRP A 25 -21.78 -11.05 -8.10
C TRP A 25 -21.82 -11.85 -9.41
N GLY A 26 -22.34 -11.28 -10.49
CA GLY A 26 -22.41 -11.96 -11.79
C GLY A 26 -21.04 -12.27 -12.38
N ILE A 27 -20.15 -11.27 -12.50
CA ILE A 27 -18.79 -11.45 -13.05
C ILE A 27 -17.99 -12.45 -12.22
N PRO A 28 -17.93 -12.36 -10.87
CA PRO A 28 -17.24 -13.37 -10.07
C PRO A 28 -17.81 -14.78 -10.26
N ALA A 29 -19.14 -14.93 -10.32
CA ALA A 29 -19.77 -16.24 -10.54
C ALA A 29 -19.40 -16.85 -11.90
N VAL A 30 -19.41 -16.04 -12.97
CA VAL A 30 -19.02 -16.48 -14.32
C VAL A 30 -17.53 -16.76 -14.41
N SER A 31 -16.69 -15.96 -13.76
CA SER A 31 -15.22 -16.14 -13.76
C SER A 31 -14.80 -17.50 -13.21
N ARG A 32 -15.53 -17.99 -12.19
CA ARG A 32 -15.31 -19.32 -11.60
C ARG A 32 -15.60 -20.44 -12.60
N GLN A 33 -16.66 -20.30 -13.40
CA GLN A 33 -17.00 -21.28 -14.43
C GLN A 33 -16.00 -21.27 -15.60
N LEU A 34 -15.49 -20.08 -15.96
CA LEU A 34 -14.57 -19.93 -17.10
C LEU A 34 -13.13 -20.34 -16.78
N THR A 35 -12.63 -20.02 -15.58
CA THR A 35 -11.21 -20.24 -15.23
C THR A 35 -10.94 -21.60 -14.58
N GLY A 36 -11.99 -22.31 -14.14
CA GLY A 36 -11.85 -23.57 -13.41
C GLY A 36 -11.21 -23.44 -12.02
N MET A 37 -10.94 -22.20 -11.56
CA MET A 37 -10.36 -21.96 -10.25
C MET A 37 -11.36 -22.28 -9.12
N PRO A 38 -10.89 -22.78 -7.97
CA PRO A 38 -11.76 -23.10 -6.84
C PRO A 38 -12.40 -21.86 -6.20
N PHE A 39 -11.84 -20.67 -6.44
CA PHE A 39 -12.32 -19.37 -5.96
C PHE A 39 -12.70 -18.44 -7.13
N PRO A 40 -13.74 -17.61 -6.98
CA PRO A 40 -14.12 -16.64 -8.02
C PRO A 40 -13.13 -15.47 -8.05
N LEU A 41 -12.83 -14.97 -9.26
CA LEU A 41 -12.09 -13.72 -9.41
C LEU A 41 -12.99 -12.56 -9.00
N THR A 42 -12.70 -11.95 -7.86
CA THR A 42 -13.43 -10.77 -7.38
C THR A 42 -13.10 -9.55 -8.24
N VAL A 43 -14.09 -8.72 -8.54
CA VAL A 43 -13.86 -7.46 -9.25
C VAL A 43 -13.25 -6.45 -8.26
N PRO A 44 -12.05 -5.90 -8.54
CA PRO A 44 -11.44 -4.86 -7.71
C PRO A 44 -12.38 -3.68 -7.46
N GLY A 45 -12.32 -3.09 -6.26
CA GLY A 45 -13.19 -1.96 -5.87
C GLY A 45 -13.14 -0.79 -6.84
N THR A 46 -11.95 -0.46 -7.35
CA THR A 46 -11.74 0.59 -8.38
C THR A 46 -12.50 0.30 -9.67
N LEU A 47 -12.52 -0.95 -10.13
CA LEU A 47 -13.27 -1.32 -11.33
C LEU A 47 -14.78 -1.23 -11.09
N VAL A 48 -15.27 -1.69 -9.93
CA VAL A 48 -16.68 -1.49 -9.55
C VAL A 48 -17.02 0.01 -9.57
N PHE A 49 -16.17 0.85 -8.96
CA PHE A 49 -16.36 2.29 -8.93
C PHE A 49 -16.42 2.91 -10.34
N ILE A 50 -15.49 2.56 -11.24
CA ILE A 50 -15.46 3.05 -12.62
C ILE A 50 -16.74 2.64 -13.37
N TYR A 51 -17.09 1.35 -13.37
CA TYR A 51 -18.27 0.87 -14.09
C TYR A 51 -19.58 1.48 -13.55
N MET A 52 -19.70 1.63 -12.23
CA MET A 52 -20.86 2.27 -11.63
C MET A 52 -20.93 3.76 -11.98
N THR A 53 -19.80 4.47 -11.98
CA THR A 53 -19.73 5.88 -12.40
C THR A 53 -20.17 6.04 -13.85
N LEU A 54 -19.62 5.24 -14.76
CA LEU A 54 -20.01 5.26 -16.18
C LEU A 54 -21.50 4.94 -16.37
N THR A 55 -22.03 3.99 -15.60
CA THR A 55 -23.46 3.63 -15.64
C THR A 55 -24.33 4.80 -15.19
N VAL A 56 -23.97 5.48 -14.11
CA VAL A 56 -24.69 6.67 -13.62
C VAL A 56 -24.63 7.80 -14.64
N VAL A 57 -23.47 8.06 -15.25
CA VAL A 57 -23.33 9.07 -16.32
C VAL A 57 -24.19 8.73 -17.53
N ALA A 58 -24.18 7.48 -17.99
CA ALA A 58 -24.98 7.03 -19.13
C ALA A 58 -26.49 7.16 -18.85
N LEU A 59 -26.94 6.76 -17.65
CA LEU A 59 -28.34 6.90 -17.26
C LEU A 59 -28.76 8.35 -17.04
N PHE A 60 -27.86 9.20 -16.53
CA PHE A 60 -28.07 10.63 -16.44
C PHE A 60 -28.31 11.24 -17.82
N LEU A 61 -27.44 10.92 -18.80
CA LEU A 61 -27.63 11.35 -20.19
C LEU A 61 -28.95 10.83 -20.77
N LEU A 62 -29.28 9.56 -20.54
CA LEU A 62 -30.55 8.98 -21.00
C LEU A 62 -31.76 9.74 -20.43
N VAL A 63 -31.78 10.01 -19.12
CA VAL A 63 -32.89 10.69 -18.45
C VAL A 63 -33.02 12.14 -18.90
N THR A 64 -31.89 12.82 -19.13
CA THR A 64 -31.85 14.24 -19.50
C THR A 64 -32.02 14.50 -20.99
N PHE A 65 -31.85 13.48 -21.83
CA PHE A 65 -31.96 13.60 -23.29
C PHE A 65 -33.36 14.01 -23.77
N SER A 66 -34.42 13.76 -23.00
CA SER A 66 -35.78 14.21 -23.35
C SER A 66 -36.53 14.78 -22.16
N ASP A 67 -37.31 15.84 -22.42
CA ASP A 67 -38.20 16.44 -21.42
C ASP A 67 -39.24 15.46 -20.88
N GLU A 68 -39.68 14.51 -21.71
CA GLU A 68 -40.59 13.44 -21.29
C GLU A 68 -39.92 12.55 -20.24
N TYR A 69 -38.71 12.07 -20.51
CA TYR A 69 -38.00 11.19 -19.56
C TYR A 69 -37.64 11.91 -18.29
N LEU A 70 -37.20 13.17 -18.38
CA LEU A 70 -36.91 13.98 -17.20
C LEU A 70 -38.16 14.21 -16.35
N ARG A 71 -39.31 14.50 -16.98
CA ARG A 71 -40.59 14.64 -16.27
C ARG A 71 -41.02 13.35 -15.59
N GLU A 72 -40.94 12.22 -16.29
CA GLU A 72 -41.27 10.91 -15.73
C GLU A 72 -40.34 10.55 -14.57
N PHE A 73 -39.04 10.78 -14.70
CA PHE A 73 -38.04 10.54 -13.66
C PHE A 73 -38.28 11.40 -12.41
N LEU A 74 -38.59 12.70 -12.58
CA LEU A 74 -38.85 13.59 -11.45
C LEU A 74 -40.24 13.41 -10.82
N SER A 75 -41.16 12.68 -11.49
CA SER A 75 -42.54 12.55 -11.04
C SER A 75 -42.67 11.98 -9.61
N PRO A 76 -42.00 10.88 -9.22
CA PRO A 76 -42.07 10.38 -7.86
C PRO A 76 -41.52 11.36 -6.81
N ILE A 77 -40.42 12.07 -7.12
CA ILE A 77 -39.80 13.05 -6.23
C ILE A 77 -40.74 14.24 -6.01
N LYS A 78 -41.27 14.81 -7.10
CA LYS A 78 -42.23 15.92 -7.02
C LYS A 78 -43.51 15.50 -6.31
N LYS A 79 -43.97 14.27 -6.52
CA LYS A 79 -45.14 13.70 -5.83
C LYS A 79 -44.90 13.55 -4.33
N LEU A 80 -43.69 13.14 -3.91
CA LEU A 80 -43.28 13.09 -2.51
C LEU A 80 -43.28 14.48 -1.87
N LEU A 81 -42.63 15.45 -2.49
CA LEU A 81 -42.52 16.82 -1.95
C LEU A 81 -43.86 17.58 -1.91
N ARG A 82 -44.81 17.22 -2.78
CA ARG A 82 -46.16 17.81 -2.80
C ARG A 82 -47.15 17.11 -1.87
N GLY A 83 -46.71 16.14 -1.06
CA GLY A 83 -47.60 15.38 -0.18
C GLY A 83 -48.56 14.44 -0.92
N GLY A 84 -48.20 14.00 -2.14
CA GLY A 84 -49.01 13.09 -2.96
C GLY A 84 -48.92 11.62 -2.57
N TYR A 85 -48.16 11.29 -1.51
CA TYR A 85 -48.11 9.98 -0.86
C TYR A 85 -48.68 10.10 0.57
N SER A 86 -48.90 8.97 1.25
CA SER A 86 -49.35 9.02 2.65
C SER A 86 -48.34 9.76 3.52
N GLU A 87 -48.84 10.41 4.57
CA GLU A 87 -48.02 11.12 5.55
C GLU A 87 -46.95 10.19 6.14
N SER A 88 -47.34 8.96 6.49
CA SER A 88 -46.44 7.92 6.98
C SER A 88 -45.32 7.58 5.99
N ALA A 89 -45.64 7.39 4.70
CA ALA A 89 -44.64 7.08 3.68
C ALA A 89 -43.65 8.24 3.49
N THR A 90 -44.15 9.48 3.58
CA THR A 90 -43.31 10.68 3.45
C THR A 90 -42.33 10.79 4.61
N TRP A 91 -42.79 10.62 5.86
CA TRP A 91 -41.91 10.61 7.03
C TRP A 91 -40.88 9.49 7.00
N ILE A 92 -41.27 8.28 6.55
CA ILE A 92 -40.32 7.16 6.41
C ILE A 92 -39.17 7.55 5.47
N VAL A 93 -39.46 8.12 4.30
CA VAL A 93 -38.40 8.49 3.35
C VAL A 93 -37.52 9.63 3.89
N LEU A 94 -38.13 10.66 4.50
CA LEU A 94 -37.40 11.81 5.04
C LEU A 94 -36.49 11.46 6.23
N ILE A 95 -36.81 10.40 6.98
CA ILE A 95 -35.97 9.93 8.09
C ILE A 95 -34.96 8.88 7.61
N ALA A 96 -35.39 7.91 6.80
CA ALA A 96 -34.54 6.81 6.37
C ALA A 96 -33.38 7.28 5.49
N VAL A 97 -33.61 8.22 4.56
CA VAL A 97 -32.56 8.67 3.63
C VAL A 97 -31.40 9.34 4.39
N PRO A 98 -31.61 10.34 5.27
CA PRO A 98 -30.52 10.90 6.06
C PRO A 98 -29.83 9.89 6.97
N LEU A 99 -30.57 8.96 7.59
CA LEU A 99 -29.97 7.94 8.45
C LEU A 99 -29.07 6.98 7.67
N ILE A 100 -29.50 6.53 6.49
CA ILE A 100 -28.70 5.64 5.63
C ILE A 100 -27.44 6.38 5.16
N VAL A 101 -27.58 7.62 4.69
CA VAL A 101 -26.44 8.43 4.25
C VAL A 101 -25.48 8.69 5.41
N GLY A 102 -26.00 9.06 6.57
CA GLY A 102 -25.21 9.29 7.79
C GLY A 102 -24.48 8.03 8.24
N TRP A 103 -25.14 6.87 8.25
CA TRP A 103 -24.52 5.59 8.58
C TRP A 103 -23.42 5.21 7.57
N GLN A 104 -23.66 5.41 6.29
CA GLN A 104 -22.67 5.13 5.26
C GLN A 104 -21.43 6.04 5.40
N VAL A 105 -21.62 7.33 5.66
CA VAL A 105 -20.52 8.26 5.92
C VAL A 105 -19.77 7.85 7.19
N TYR A 106 -20.49 7.48 8.26
CA TYR A 106 -19.89 7.00 9.50
C TYR A 106 -19.03 5.75 9.26
N GLU A 107 -19.51 4.73 8.54
CA GLU A 107 -18.75 3.52 8.23
C GLU A 107 -17.47 3.79 7.43
N ILE A 108 -17.46 4.83 6.58
CA ILE A 108 -16.30 5.24 5.79
C ILE A 108 -15.31 6.06 6.63
N THR A 109 -15.81 6.87 7.57
CA THR A 109 -14.99 7.88 8.27
C THR A 109 -14.57 7.47 9.68
N VAL A 110 -15.30 6.55 10.32
CA VAL A 110 -14.97 6.11 11.68
C VAL A 110 -13.66 5.32 11.68
N PRO A 111 -12.68 5.70 12.51
CA PRO A 111 -11.48 4.91 12.71
C PRO A 111 -11.85 3.51 13.22
N LYS A 112 -11.50 2.47 12.47
CA LYS A 112 -11.72 1.08 12.90
C LYS A 112 -10.57 0.70 13.81
N VAL A 113 -10.87 0.51 15.10
CA VAL A 113 -9.93 -0.06 16.07
C VAL A 113 -9.61 -1.47 15.59
N GLN A 114 -8.46 -1.64 14.97
CA GLN A 114 -7.93 -2.96 14.71
C GLN A 114 -7.54 -3.53 16.07
N LEU A 115 -8.12 -4.67 16.43
CA LEU A 115 -7.71 -5.36 17.64
C LEU A 115 -6.19 -5.58 17.54
N PRO A 116 -5.41 -5.30 18.61
CA PRO A 116 -4.00 -5.66 18.61
C PRO A 116 -3.95 -7.13 18.24
N SER A 117 -3.17 -7.48 17.22
CA SER A 117 -3.08 -8.84 16.70
C SER A 117 -2.66 -9.75 17.85
N SER A 118 -3.66 -10.31 18.52
CA SER A 118 -3.49 -11.08 19.74
C SER A 118 -2.75 -12.34 19.36
N LEU A 119 -1.44 -12.40 19.60
CA LEU A 119 -0.63 -13.62 19.65
C LEU A 119 -1.05 -14.70 18.64
N ARG A 120 -1.38 -14.29 17.41
CA ARG A 120 -1.49 -15.21 16.31
C ARG A 120 -0.03 -15.44 15.96
N ILE A 121 0.43 -16.67 16.12
CA ILE A 121 1.66 -17.13 15.49
C ILE A 121 1.44 -16.88 13.99
N GLN A 122 1.78 -15.67 13.50
CA GLN A 122 1.55 -15.24 12.11
C GLN A 122 2.64 -15.78 11.17
N HIS A 123 3.54 -16.60 11.70
CA HIS A 123 4.64 -17.21 10.97
C HIS A 123 4.73 -18.68 11.40
N PRO A 124 4.01 -19.61 10.74
CA PRO A 124 4.45 -20.98 10.74
C PRO A 124 5.83 -21.02 10.06
N SER A 125 6.84 -21.47 10.78
CA SER A 125 8.20 -21.74 10.27
C SER A 125 8.26 -22.89 9.25
N SER A 126 7.12 -23.45 8.85
CA SER A 126 7.06 -24.71 8.10
C SER A 126 7.75 -24.67 6.73
N ASN A 127 7.94 -23.47 6.15
CA ASN A 127 8.70 -23.29 4.90
C ASN A 127 9.79 -22.21 4.98
N PHE A 128 10.11 -21.70 6.19
CA PHE A 128 11.23 -20.78 6.35
C PHE A 128 12.54 -21.59 6.34
N PRO A 129 13.43 -21.42 5.36
CA PRO A 129 14.61 -22.26 5.27
C PRO A 129 15.61 -21.90 6.38
N VAL A 130 16.14 -22.91 7.06
CA VAL A 130 17.17 -22.76 8.11
C VAL A 130 18.38 -21.96 7.62
N SER A 131 18.69 -22.02 6.31
CA SER A 131 19.78 -21.23 5.71
C SER A 131 19.58 -19.72 5.84
N PHE A 132 18.35 -19.23 6.01
CA PHE A 132 18.06 -17.81 6.19
C PHE A 132 18.03 -17.40 7.66
N GLU A 133 17.94 -18.33 8.60
CA GLU A 133 17.70 -18.03 10.02
C GLU A 133 18.82 -17.20 10.67
N LYS A 134 20.05 -17.38 10.18
CA LYS A 134 21.25 -16.67 10.64
C LYS A 134 21.63 -15.47 9.77
N LEU A 135 20.89 -15.19 8.69
CA LEU A 135 21.19 -14.05 7.83
C LEU A 135 20.94 -12.74 8.59
N LYS A 136 21.88 -11.82 8.41
CA LYS A 136 21.86 -10.46 8.94
C LYS A 136 22.10 -9.49 7.80
N ASN A 137 21.54 -8.29 7.92
CA ASN A 137 21.70 -7.27 6.92
C ASN A 137 23.17 -6.82 6.84
N PRO A 138 23.88 -7.10 5.73
CA PRO A 138 25.28 -6.73 5.58
C PRO A 138 25.47 -5.20 5.45
N ILE A 139 24.40 -4.46 5.14
CA ILE A 139 24.40 -3.01 4.95
C ILE A 139 24.35 -2.28 6.30
N GLU A 140 23.74 -2.88 7.32
CA GLU A 140 23.74 -2.35 8.69
C GLU A 140 25.13 -2.42 9.33
N ASN A 141 25.89 -3.48 9.00
CA ASN A 141 27.23 -3.71 9.49
C ASN A 141 28.21 -3.95 8.33
N PRO A 142 28.55 -2.90 7.57
CA PRO A 142 29.46 -3.00 6.44
C PRO A 142 30.84 -3.44 6.88
N SER A 143 31.56 -4.11 5.97
CA SER A 143 32.95 -4.51 6.18
C SER A 143 33.87 -3.29 6.25
N GLU A 144 35.03 -3.43 6.89
CA GLU A 144 36.06 -2.39 6.91
C GLU A 144 36.45 -1.92 5.49
N ALA A 145 36.55 -2.84 4.53
CA ALA A 145 36.85 -2.52 3.13
C ALA A 145 35.76 -1.66 2.48
N THR A 146 34.49 -1.91 2.80
CA THR A 146 33.36 -1.10 2.33
C THR A 146 33.41 0.32 2.91
N ILE A 147 33.75 0.44 4.20
CA ILE A 147 33.89 1.74 4.86
C ILE A 147 35.06 2.53 4.25
N GLU A 148 36.20 1.87 4.00
CA GLU A 148 37.36 2.50 3.36
C GLU A 148 37.04 2.97 1.93
N ALA A 149 36.40 2.13 1.12
CA ALA A 149 35.97 2.52 -0.23
C ALA A 149 35.00 3.72 -0.21
N PHE A 150 34.07 3.78 0.75
CA PHE A 150 33.19 4.92 0.93
C PHE A 150 33.95 6.19 1.33
N ILE A 151 34.95 6.07 2.22
CA ILE A 151 35.79 7.21 2.60
C ILE A 151 36.54 7.77 1.40
N ASP A 152 37.08 6.91 0.54
CA ASP A 152 37.83 7.33 -0.65
C ASP A 152 36.90 8.03 -1.65
N GLN A 153 35.72 7.45 -1.94
CA GLN A 153 34.69 8.11 -2.75
C GLN A 153 34.25 9.46 -2.17
N ALA A 154 34.07 9.55 -0.85
CA ALA A 154 33.68 10.79 -0.19
C ALA A 154 34.80 11.84 -0.21
N LYS A 155 36.08 11.46 -0.20
CA LYS A 155 37.17 12.44 -0.36
C LYS A 155 37.26 13.00 -1.78
N GLU A 156 36.93 12.17 -2.77
CA GLU A 156 36.97 12.54 -4.19
C GLU A 156 35.68 13.21 -4.67
N ASN A 157 34.66 13.33 -3.80
CA ASN A 157 33.31 13.80 -4.15
C ASN A 157 32.64 12.94 -5.25
N GLU A 158 32.93 11.64 -5.25
CA GLU A 158 32.46 10.66 -6.23
C GLU A 158 31.47 9.63 -5.64
N VAL A 159 30.78 10.00 -4.56
CA VAL A 159 29.76 9.10 -3.97
C VAL A 159 28.62 8.89 -4.97
N VAL A 160 28.45 7.65 -5.41
CA VAL A 160 27.41 7.27 -6.38
C VAL A 160 26.17 6.77 -5.66
N PHE A 161 25.04 7.41 -5.93
CA PHE A 161 23.73 6.94 -5.49
C PHE A 161 23.12 5.94 -6.48
N ILE A 162 22.18 5.11 -6.01
CA ILE A 162 21.43 4.19 -6.86
C ILE A 162 20.76 4.91 -8.06
N PRO A 163 20.62 4.23 -9.22
CA PRO A 163 20.08 4.85 -10.43
C PRO A 163 18.71 5.52 -10.23
N GLN A 164 17.88 4.98 -9.35
CA GLN A 164 16.50 5.42 -9.13
C GLN A 164 16.39 6.80 -8.47
N VAL A 165 17.44 7.29 -7.80
CA VAL A 165 17.47 8.62 -7.16
C VAL A 165 18.47 9.57 -7.82
N LYS A 166 19.22 9.08 -8.81
CA LYS A 166 20.28 9.85 -9.45
C LYS A 166 19.77 11.13 -10.10
N GLU A 167 18.64 11.07 -10.80
CA GLU A 167 18.06 12.26 -11.46
C GLU A 167 17.67 13.34 -10.45
N ASP A 168 17.08 12.95 -9.31
CA ASP A 168 16.66 13.87 -8.26
C ASP A 168 17.88 14.52 -7.57
N VAL A 169 18.93 13.72 -7.30
CA VAL A 169 20.18 14.22 -6.71
C VAL A 169 20.91 15.16 -7.68
N ASP A 170 20.97 14.81 -8.97
CA ASP A 170 21.58 15.66 -10.01
C ASP A 170 20.78 16.97 -10.21
N ALA A 171 19.45 16.92 -10.10
CA ALA A 171 18.60 18.11 -10.16
C ALA A 171 18.83 19.02 -8.95
N TRP A 172 18.86 18.46 -7.74
CA TRP A 172 19.18 19.20 -6.53
C TRP A 172 20.56 19.88 -6.64
N ALA A 173 21.60 19.15 -7.08
CA ALA A 173 22.95 19.68 -7.18
C ALA A 173 23.04 20.88 -8.16
N LYS A 174 22.24 20.88 -9.23
CA LYS A 174 22.18 22.02 -10.18
C LYS A 174 21.51 23.25 -9.58
N GLU A 175 20.55 23.06 -8.67
CA GLU A 175 19.82 24.15 -8.04
C GLU A 175 20.57 24.75 -6.86
N THR A 176 21.32 23.93 -6.13
CA THR A 176 21.99 24.34 -4.89
C THR A 176 23.48 24.65 -5.06
N ASP A 177 24.13 24.17 -6.13
CA ASP A 177 25.58 24.31 -6.38
C ASP A 177 26.42 23.96 -5.12
N PRO A 178 26.30 22.72 -4.60
CA PRO A 178 26.92 22.33 -3.34
C PRO A 178 28.44 22.15 -3.50
N ASP A 179 29.20 22.41 -2.44
CA ASP A 179 30.63 22.11 -2.42
C ASP A 179 30.89 20.59 -2.46
N HIS A 180 29.97 19.81 -1.89
CA HIS A 180 30.05 18.36 -1.86
C HIS A 180 28.68 17.67 -2.05
N MET A 181 28.63 16.59 -2.85
CA MET A 181 27.40 15.86 -3.20
C MET A 181 26.65 15.29 -1.99
N LEU A 182 27.38 14.80 -0.98
CA LEU A 182 26.80 14.33 0.29
C LEU A 182 26.05 15.41 1.08
N GLU A 183 26.19 16.71 0.78
CA GLU A 183 25.39 17.75 1.44
C GLU A 183 23.88 17.59 1.19
N PHE A 184 23.52 16.84 0.14
CA PHE A 184 22.14 16.40 -0.13
C PHE A 184 21.50 15.68 1.07
N LEU A 185 22.32 15.05 1.93
CA LEU A 185 21.90 14.37 3.15
C LEU A 185 22.27 15.24 4.37
N PRO A 186 21.40 16.18 4.80
CA PRO A 186 21.74 17.17 5.83
C PRO A 186 21.74 16.62 7.27
N PHE A 187 22.07 15.34 7.45
CA PHE A 187 22.09 14.64 8.73
C PHE A 187 23.41 14.85 9.48
N ALA A 188 23.36 14.73 10.81
CA ALA A 188 24.51 15.00 11.67
C ALA A 188 25.75 14.14 11.37
N PRO A 189 25.63 12.81 11.11
CA PRO A 189 26.78 11.99 10.75
C PRO A 189 27.47 12.43 9.46
N VAL A 190 26.69 12.80 8.44
CA VAL A 190 27.19 13.25 7.14
C VAL A 190 27.89 14.59 7.27
N LYS A 191 27.28 15.57 7.95
CA LYS A 191 27.92 16.87 8.23
C LYS A 191 29.24 16.72 8.98
N LYS A 192 29.28 15.80 9.94
CA LYS A 192 30.50 15.51 10.70
C LYS A 192 31.58 14.88 9.81
N LEU A 193 31.20 13.95 8.93
CA LEU A 193 32.14 13.35 7.97
C LEU A 193 32.74 14.42 7.05
N LEU A 194 31.92 15.32 6.50
CA LEU A 194 32.38 16.39 5.62
C LEU A 194 33.39 17.31 6.31
N ALA A 195 33.13 17.70 7.56
CA ALA A 195 34.08 18.48 8.36
C ALA A 195 35.40 17.72 8.66
N GLU A 196 35.32 16.40 8.87
CA GLU A 196 36.51 15.55 9.08
C GLU A 196 37.33 15.39 7.79
N ILE A 197 36.68 15.35 6.63
CA ILE A 197 37.32 15.34 5.29
C ILE A 197 38.07 16.66 5.07
N GLU A 198 37.41 17.80 5.31
CA GLU A 198 38.03 19.13 5.20
C GLU A 198 39.25 19.27 6.14
N ALA A 199 39.15 18.73 7.36
CA ALA A 199 40.25 18.71 8.33
C ALA A 199 41.36 17.67 8.02
N GLY A 200 41.18 16.82 7.00
CA GLY A 200 42.12 15.77 6.61
C GLY A 200 42.24 14.62 7.63
N LYS A 201 41.27 14.45 8.54
CA LYS A 201 41.30 13.47 9.63
C LYS A 201 39.96 12.74 9.76
N VAL A 202 39.74 11.80 8.83
CA VAL A 202 38.50 11.01 8.79
C VAL A 202 38.50 9.88 9.82
N ASN A 203 37.46 9.84 10.66
CA ASN A 203 37.22 8.76 11.60
C ASN A 203 36.31 7.70 10.97
N LYS A 204 36.74 6.43 10.98
CA LYS A 204 35.96 5.30 10.44
C LYS A 204 34.58 5.15 11.08
N VAL A 205 34.42 5.49 12.36
CA VAL A 205 33.12 5.44 13.05
C VAL A 205 32.17 6.51 12.49
N THR A 206 32.68 7.72 12.26
CA THR A 206 31.91 8.80 11.62
C THR A 206 31.54 8.41 10.20
N ALA A 207 32.49 7.86 9.43
CA ALA A 207 32.27 7.39 8.08
C ALA A 207 31.22 6.26 8.00
N LYS A 208 31.28 5.27 8.90
CA LYS A 208 30.27 4.21 9.00
C LYS A 208 28.87 4.78 9.25
N ALA A 209 28.76 5.76 10.15
CA ALA A 209 27.48 6.40 10.45
C ALA A 209 26.95 7.23 9.27
N ALA A 210 27.81 7.95 8.55
CA ALA A 210 27.43 8.66 7.34
C ALA A 210 27.01 7.70 6.20
N LEU A 211 27.73 6.58 6.03
CA LEU A 211 27.37 5.53 5.08
C LEU A 211 26.01 4.90 5.42
N HIS A 212 25.70 4.73 6.71
CA HIS A 212 24.37 4.28 7.13
C HIS A 212 23.27 5.25 6.69
N GLU A 213 23.48 6.57 6.80
CA GLU A 213 22.51 7.57 6.31
C GLU A 213 22.31 7.50 4.79
N VAL A 214 23.40 7.28 4.02
CA VAL A 214 23.33 7.06 2.56
C VAL A 214 22.49 5.82 2.26
N ASN A 215 22.81 4.68 2.87
CA ASN A 215 22.08 3.42 2.68
C ASN A 215 20.61 3.53 3.09
N LEU A 216 20.32 4.26 4.17
CA LEU A 216 18.97 4.48 4.65
C LEU A 216 18.16 5.36 3.70
N PHE A 217 18.77 6.42 3.13
CA PHE A 217 18.14 7.24 2.11
C PHE A 217 17.76 6.41 0.87
N GLU A 218 18.70 5.64 0.34
CA GLU A 218 18.46 4.77 -0.81
C GLU A 218 17.41 3.69 -0.52
N GLY A 219 17.47 3.09 0.67
CA GLY A 219 16.48 2.14 1.14
C GLY A 219 15.08 2.72 1.23
N ARG A 220 14.94 3.95 1.73
CA ARG A 220 13.64 4.66 1.80
C ARG A 220 13.12 4.99 0.41
N ALA A 221 13.98 5.36 -0.53
CA ALA A 221 13.58 5.58 -1.92
C ALA A 221 13.08 4.29 -2.58
N LEU A 222 13.83 3.19 -2.43
CA LEU A 222 13.43 1.87 -2.90
C LEU A 222 12.10 1.40 -2.28
N TYR A 223 11.93 1.62 -0.97
CA TYR A 223 10.68 1.36 -0.27
C TYR A 223 9.51 2.18 -0.83
N ALA A 224 9.73 3.48 -1.06
CA ALA A 224 8.71 4.40 -1.57
C ALA A 224 8.21 3.99 -2.96
N MET A 225 9.10 3.50 -3.82
CA MET A 225 8.75 3.05 -5.18
C MET A 225 8.06 1.68 -5.20
N ASN A 226 8.50 0.73 -4.35
CA ASN A 226 8.12 -0.68 -4.48
C ASN A 226 7.11 -1.15 -3.41
N CYS A 227 7.26 -0.69 -2.17
CA CYS A 227 6.56 -1.26 -1.02
C CYS A 227 5.43 -0.35 -0.51
N ARG A 228 5.67 0.97 -0.48
CA ARG A 228 4.73 2.00 0.00
C ARG A 228 3.33 1.91 -0.61
N PRO A 229 3.12 1.62 -1.91
CA PRO A 229 1.76 1.56 -2.46
C PRO A 229 0.83 0.57 -1.74
N CYS A 230 1.38 -0.48 -1.14
CA CYS A 230 0.62 -1.45 -0.33
C CYS A 230 0.85 -1.23 1.18
N HIS A 231 2.09 -0.99 1.62
CA HIS A 231 2.46 -0.94 3.03
C HIS A 231 2.33 0.45 3.69
N GLY A 232 2.10 1.51 2.91
CA GLY A 232 1.93 2.88 3.41
C GLY A 232 3.25 3.62 3.67
N ASP A 233 3.18 4.90 4.00
CA ASP A 233 4.38 5.73 4.28
C ASP A 233 5.02 5.36 5.64
N SER A 234 4.21 4.97 6.61
CA SER A 234 4.65 4.58 7.96
C SER A 234 4.82 3.08 8.12
N THR A 235 4.81 2.29 7.04
CA THR A 235 4.85 0.82 7.08
C THR A 235 3.67 0.17 7.82
N ALA A 236 2.52 0.86 7.92
CA ALA A 236 1.38 0.42 8.72
C ALA A 236 0.37 -0.48 7.97
N GLY A 237 0.68 -0.88 6.73
CA GLY A 237 -0.23 -1.70 5.93
C GLY A 237 -1.46 -0.93 5.45
N ASP A 238 -1.30 0.37 5.24
CA ASP A 238 -2.33 1.36 4.91
C ASP A 238 -2.02 2.15 3.63
N GLY A 239 -1.20 1.57 2.75
CA GLY A 239 -0.97 2.12 1.42
C GLY A 239 -2.27 2.20 0.60
N PRO A 240 -2.31 3.04 -0.45
CA PRO A 240 -3.51 3.26 -1.27
C PRO A 240 -4.07 1.98 -1.93
N MET A 241 -3.25 0.93 -2.08
CA MET A 241 -3.68 -0.38 -2.60
C MET A 241 -4.06 -1.40 -1.52
N ALA A 242 -3.86 -1.10 -0.23
CA ALA A 242 -4.04 -2.07 0.86
C ALA A 242 -5.46 -2.66 0.91
N ASP A 243 -6.49 -1.82 0.73
CA ASP A 243 -7.90 -2.22 0.79
C ASP A 243 -8.35 -3.06 -0.43
N GLY A 244 -7.49 -3.22 -1.44
CA GLY A 244 -7.73 -4.08 -2.59
C GLY A 244 -7.53 -5.58 -2.28
N PHE A 245 -6.90 -5.91 -1.15
CA PHE A 245 -6.57 -7.28 -0.78
C PHE A 245 -7.49 -7.82 0.31
N LYS A 246 -7.81 -9.12 0.23
CA LYS A 246 -8.61 -9.82 1.25
C LYS A 246 -7.96 -9.75 2.64
N LEU A 247 -6.62 -9.82 2.67
CA LEU A 247 -5.81 -9.55 3.84
C LEU A 247 -4.95 -8.33 3.54
N ARG A 248 -5.10 -7.28 4.35
CA ARG A 248 -4.22 -6.11 4.27
C ARG A 248 -2.79 -6.52 4.59
N PRO A 249 -1.79 -5.80 4.06
CA PRO A 249 -0.41 -5.98 4.49
C PRO A 249 -0.29 -5.78 6.00
N ILE A 250 0.62 -6.52 6.62
CA ILE A 250 0.85 -6.45 8.07
C ILE A 250 1.35 -5.06 8.47
N ASN A 251 0.87 -4.56 9.61
CA ASN A 251 1.31 -3.30 10.19
C ASN A 251 2.63 -3.53 10.96
N PHE A 252 3.75 -3.02 10.45
CA PHE A 252 5.06 -3.19 11.09
C PHE A 252 5.26 -2.32 12.34
N THR A 253 4.40 -1.33 12.55
CA THR A 253 4.47 -0.46 13.75
C THR A 253 3.86 -1.13 14.98
N ASP A 254 2.97 -2.12 14.78
CA ASP A 254 2.30 -2.83 15.87
C ASP A 254 3.27 -3.70 16.65
N ASN A 255 3.09 -3.73 17.96
CA ASN A 255 3.84 -4.63 18.82
C ASN A 255 3.51 -6.09 18.48
N GLY A 256 4.55 -6.92 18.36
CA GLY A 256 4.38 -8.35 18.07
C GLY A 256 4.40 -8.69 16.59
N THR A 257 4.97 -7.83 15.75
CA THR A 257 5.03 -8.00 14.28
C THR A 257 6.48 -8.17 13.82
N ILE A 258 7.04 -7.19 13.08
CA ILE A 258 8.35 -7.27 12.43
C ILE A 258 9.51 -7.43 13.43
N GLU A 259 9.34 -7.00 14.69
CA GLU A 259 10.34 -7.12 15.75
C GLU A 259 10.41 -8.54 16.35
N THR A 260 9.39 -9.37 16.12
CA THR A 260 9.34 -10.74 16.68
C THR A 260 10.00 -11.78 15.77
N ILE A 261 10.34 -11.39 14.55
CA ILE A 261 10.95 -12.25 13.54
C ILE A 261 12.44 -11.93 13.38
N VAL A 262 13.21 -12.95 13.02
CA VAL A 262 14.63 -12.78 12.67
C VAL A 262 14.76 -12.05 11.34
N GLU A 263 15.79 -11.22 11.22
CA GLU A 263 16.00 -10.38 10.04
C GLU A 263 16.05 -11.16 8.72
N GLY A 264 16.65 -12.35 8.73
CA GLY A 264 16.66 -13.24 7.57
C GLY A 264 15.28 -13.74 7.12
N TYR A 265 14.28 -13.77 8.02
CA TYR A 265 12.89 -14.04 7.64
C TYR A 265 12.32 -12.88 6.83
N THR A 266 12.57 -11.63 7.26
CA THR A 266 12.16 -10.43 6.51
C THR A 266 12.79 -10.45 5.12
N PHE A 267 14.09 -10.77 5.01
CA PHE A 267 14.75 -10.91 3.72
C PHE A 267 14.17 -12.02 2.84
N TRP A 268 13.94 -13.21 3.41
CA TRP A 268 13.30 -14.31 2.69
C TRP A 268 11.90 -13.91 2.19
N ARG A 269 11.13 -13.17 3.00
CA ARG A 269 9.78 -12.74 2.67
C ARG A 269 9.79 -11.71 1.55
N VAL A 270 10.67 -10.71 1.60
CA VAL A 270 10.87 -9.75 0.51
C VAL A 270 11.32 -10.46 -0.75
N ALA A 271 12.26 -11.42 -0.64
CA ALA A 271 12.77 -12.15 -1.79
C ALA A 271 11.70 -12.94 -2.55
N ASN A 272 10.86 -13.69 -1.82
CA ASN A 272 9.99 -14.72 -2.41
C ASN A 272 8.51 -14.29 -2.52
N GLY A 273 8.08 -13.28 -1.78
CA GLY A 273 6.68 -12.83 -1.81
C GLY A 273 5.70 -13.91 -1.35
N GLY A 274 4.49 -13.88 -1.91
CA GLY A 274 3.43 -14.86 -1.67
C GLY A 274 3.40 -16.10 -2.57
N PRO A 275 3.75 -16.03 -3.88
CA PRO A 275 3.75 -17.20 -4.76
C PRO A 275 4.62 -18.36 -4.22
N GLY A 276 4.08 -19.58 -4.21
CA GLY A 276 4.82 -20.77 -3.76
C GLY A 276 4.71 -21.09 -2.25
N LEU A 277 3.92 -20.35 -1.48
CA LEU A 277 3.56 -20.76 -0.12
C LEU A 277 2.64 -22.01 -0.13
N PRO A 278 2.85 -22.99 0.77
CA PRO A 278 2.04 -24.20 0.84
C PRO A 278 0.58 -23.89 1.23
N THR A 279 -0.36 -24.73 0.81
CA THR A 279 -1.81 -24.54 1.07
C THR A 279 -2.12 -24.52 2.58
N GLU A 280 -1.34 -25.19 3.41
CA GLU A 280 -1.43 -25.18 4.87
C GLU A 280 -1.05 -23.83 5.48
N ALA A 281 -0.36 -22.97 4.71
CA ALA A 281 -0.18 -21.57 5.01
C ALA A 281 -1.43 -20.74 4.63
N THR A 282 -2.62 -21.32 4.54
CA THR A 282 -3.86 -20.53 4.50
C THR A 282 -4.25 -20.12 5.92
N PRO A 283 -4.56 -18.83 6.18
CA PRO A 283 -5.14 -17.88 5.23
C PRO A 283 -4.13 -16.93 4.55
N TRP A 284 -2.82 -17.20 4.58
CA TRP A 284 -1.72 -16.31 4.15
C TRP A 284 -1.54 -16.18 2.62
N ASP A 285 -2.65 -16.06 1.89
CA ASP A 285 -2.77 -15.78 0.45
C ASP A 285 -2.27 -14.36 0.14
N SER A 286 -0.97 -14.17 0.29
CA SER A 286 -0.28 -12.90 0.17
C SER A 286 -0.16 -12.50 -1.28
N ALA A 287 -0.62 -11.31 -1.61
CA ALA A 287 -0.43 -10.71 -2.93
C ALA A 287 0.96 -10.06 -3.12
N MET A 288 1.85 -10.16 -2.11
CA MET A 288 3.20 -9.61 -2.19
C MET A 288 3.98 -10.24 -3.35
N PRO A 289 4.53 -9.43 -4.28
CA PRO A 289 5.33 -9.92 -5.40
C PRO A 289 6.62 -10.61 -4.96
N GLU A 290 7.18 -11.41 -5.87
CA GLU A 290 8.50 -12.02 -5.72
C GLU A 290 9.59 -11.00 -6.12
N TRP A 291 10.07 -10.19 -5.17
CA TRP A 291 10.94 -9.05 -5.50
C TRP A 291 12.32 -9.43 -6.01
N LYS A 292 12.81 -10.66 -5.77
CA LYS A 292 14.10 -11.10 -6.30
C LYS A 292 14.18 -11.11 -7.84
N LEU A 293 13.03 -11.02 -8.52
CA LEU A 293 12.96 -10.93 -9.99
C LEU A 293 13.25 -9.52 -10.52
N ASN A 294 13.09 -8.49 -9.68
CA ASN A 294 13.17 -7.09 -10.10
C ASN A 294 14.15 -6.26 -9.26
N LEU A 295 14.52 -6.73 -8.08
CA LEU A 295 15.44 -6.08 -7.15
C LEU A 295 16.63 -6.99 -6.86
N SER A 296 17.82 -6.40 -6.91
CA SER A 296 19.06 -7.03 -6.47
C SER A 296 18.99 -7.40 -4.98
N GLU A 297 19.92 -8.24 -4.54
CA GLU A 297 20.04 -8.57 -3.12
C GLU A 297 20.35 -7.34 -2.26
N GLU A 298 21.26 -6.48 -2.73
CA GLU A 298 21.62 -5.25 -2.01
C GLU A 298 20.43 -4.31 -1.89
N GLU A 299 19.67 -4.07 -2.96
CA GLU A 299 18.46 -3.22 -2.92
C GLU A 299 17.43 -3.77 -1.93
N ARG A 300 17.23 -5.09 -1.89
CA ARG A 300 16.33 -5.72 -0.91
C ARG A 300 16.82 -5.52 0.52
N TRP A 301 18.12 -5.61 0.78
CA TRP A 301 18.68 -5.31 2.09
C TRP A 301 18.55 -3.83 2.48
N LYS A 302 18.70 -2.88 1.53
CA LYS A 302 18.45 -1.45 1.77
C LYS A 302 16.97 -1.20 2.10
N ILE A 303 16.04 -1.86 1.41
CA ILE A 303 14.60 -1.78 1.73
C ILE A 303 14.36 -2.24 3.17
N ILE A 304 14.91 -3.39 3.58
CA ILE A 304 14.71 -3.94 4.92
C ILE A 304 15.28 -3.01 6.00
N LEU A 305 16.45 -2.42 5.74
CA LEU A 305 17.01 -1.37 6.59
C LEU A 305 16.01 -0.22 6.78
N ALA A 306 15.42 0.25 5.69
CA ALA A 306 14.41 1.30 5.73
C ALA A 306 13.11 0.88 6.41
N GLU A 307 12.63 -0.35 6.22
CA GLU A 307 11.42 -0.88 6.87
C GLU A 307 11.54 -0.86 8.40
N TYR A 308 12.64 -1.40 8.95
CA TYR A 308 12.88 -1.36 10.39
C TYR A 308 13.02 0.06 10.92
N ASN A 309 13.70 0.93 10.16
CA ASN A 309 13.84 2.34 10.52
C ASN A 309 12.50 3.09 10.51
N LEU A 310 11.67 2.92 9.48
CA LEU A 310 10.35 3.55 9.37
C LEU A 310 9.39 3.03 10.44
N ALA A 311 9.45 1.73 10.74
CA ALA A 311 8.67 1.12 11.81
C ALA A 311 9.14 1.50 13.22
N GLN A 312 10.35 2.07 13.35
CA GLN A 312 11.05 2.32 14.62
C GLN A 312 11.19 1.02 15.45
N LYS A 313 11.57 -0.07 14.77
CA LYS A 313 11.74 -1.42 15.34
C LYS A 313 13.14 -1.95 15.04
N THR A 314 13.55 -2.94 15.83
CA THR A 314 14.75 -3.74 15.55
C THR A 314 14.37 -5.20 15.34
N PRO A 315 15.09 -5.96 14.49
CA PRO A 315 14.83 -7.38 14.30
C PRO A 315 14.99 -8.17 15.60
N ARG A 316 14.32 -9.33 15.70
CA ARG A 316 14.58 -10.26 16.81
C ARG A 316 16.03 -10.72 16.79
N ILE A 317 16.67 -10.63 17.94
CA ILE A 317 17.97 -11.26 18.20
C ILE A 317 17.67 -12.65 18.77
N PRO A 318 18.03 -13.74 18.07
CA PRO A 318 17.91 -15.08 18.64
C PRO A 318 18.67 -15.17 19.97
N GLU A 319 18.14 -15.94 20.91
CA GLU A 319 18.89 -16.28 22.12
C GLU A 319 20.15 -17.02 21.68
N SER A 320 21.31 -16.60 22.20
CA SER A 320 22.56 -17.33 21.99
C SER A 320 22.44 -18.70 22.65
N GLU A 321 22.73 -19.78 21.91
CA GLU A 321 22.98 -21.09 22.50
C GLU A 321 24.16 -21.06 23.48
#